data_AF-A0A7S2SWR7-F1
#
_entry.id   AF-A0A7S2SWR7-F1
#
_cell.length_a   1.000
_cell.length_b   1.000
_cell.length_c   1.000
_cell.angle_alpha   90.00
_cell.angle_beta   90.00
_cell.angle_gamma   90.00
#
_symmetry.space_group_name_H-M   'P 1'
#
loop_
_entity.id
_entity.type
_entity.pdbx_description
1 polymer ?
#
loop_
_entity_poly.entity_id
_entity_poly.type
_entity_poly.pdbx_seq_one_letter_code
_entity_poly.pdbx_strand_id
1 'polypeptide(L)'
;GRPPHSQLHPFQAMQKIKTVPSPELQRKYPNSGHKFGVDAANFVAACLERDPLKRPDADALVKHKFVAAEVKTIAKKNYSPALRKLMNDKGKKILAVRKQQMVERADSGDEYTFTLNT
;
A
#
# COMPACT_ATOMS: atom_id res chain seq x y z
N GLY A 1 -18.32 -10.29 6.04
CA GLY A 1 -17.03 -11.00 5.97
C GLY A 1 -16.42 -11.04 7.36
N ARG A 2 -15.70 -12.09 7.73
CA ARG A 2 -15.02 -12.21 9.02
C ARG A 2 -13.50 -12.23 8.78
N PRO A 3 -12.68 -11.50 9.56
CA PRO A 3 -11.23 -11.56 9.43
C PRO A 3 -10.68 -12.92 9.89
N PRO A 4 -9.43 -13.27 9.55
CA PRO A 4 -8.74 -14.41 10.13
C PRO A 4 -8.76 -14.34 11.65
N HIS A 5 -8.95 -15.49 12.30
CA HIS A 5 -8.97 -15.62 13.76
C HIS A 5 -10.11 -14.87 14.49
N SER A 6 -11.16 -14.45 13.80
CA SER A 6 -12.29 -13.71 14.41
C SER A 6 -13.04 -14.47 15.51
N GLN A 7 -12.85 -15.79 15.62
CA GLN A 7 -13.51 -16.66 16.61
C GLN A 7 -12.65 -16.87 17.87
N LEU A 8 -11.40 -16.41 17.86
CA LEU A 8 -10.48 -16.58 18.99
C LEU A 8 -10.60 -15.41 19.96
N HIS A 9 -10.26 -15.66 21.23
CA HIS A 9 -10.10 -14.58 22.20
C HIS A 9 -9.01 -13.60 21.72
N PRO A 10 -9.17 -12.27 21.90
CA PRO A 10 -8.24 -11.27 21.35
C PRO A 10 -6.77 -11.55 21.68
N PHE A 11 -6.48 -12.00 22.91
CA PHE A 11 -5.13 -12.37 23.31
C PHE A 11 -4.56 -13.55 22.51
N GLN A 12 -5.35 -14.60 22.28
CA GLN A 12 -4.95 -15.75 21.47
C GLN A 12 -4.75 -15.35 20.00
N ALA A 13 -5.58 -14.43 19.49
CA ALA A 13 -5.41 -13.90 18.14
C ALA A 13 -4.08 -13.12 18.00
N MET A 14 -3.72 -12.28 18.98
CA MET A 14 -2.43 -11.58 19.00
C MET A 14 -1.24 -12.54 18.99
N GLN A 15 -1.32 -13.62 19.76
CA GLN A 15 -0.28 -14.66 19.75
C GLN A 15 -0.19 -15.32 18.37
N LYS A 16 -1.32 -15.73 17.78
CA LYS A 16 -1.33 -16.36 16.45
C LYS A 16 -0.79 -15.45 15.35
N ILE A 17 -1.10 -14.16 15.37
CA ILE A 17 -0.56 -13.19 14.39
C ILE A 17 0.97 -13.18 14.42
N LYS A 18 1.56 -13.32 15.61
CA LYS A 18 3.02 -13.36 15.78
C LYS A 18 3.61 -14.73 15.48
N THR A 19 2.90 -15.84 15.61
CA THR A 19 3.52 -17.18 15.50
C THR A 19 3.21 -17.89 14.19
N VAL A 20 2.01 -17.70 13.66
CA VAL A 20 1.51 -18.38 12.46
C VAL A 20 1.95 -17.60 11.22
N PRO A 21 2.26 -18.28 10.09
CA PRO A 21 2.51 -17.62 8.82
C PRO A 21 1.31 -16.79 8.35
N SER A 22 1.56 -15.84 7.45
CA SER A 22 0.56 -14.93 6.93
C SER A 22 -0.63 -15.68 6.33
N PRO A 23 -1.88 -15.31 6.68
CA PRO A 23 -3.05 -15.99 6.16
C PRO A 23 -3.26 -15.65 4.68
N GLU A 24 -3.66 -16.65 3.90
CA GLU A 24 -3.98 -16.46 2.49
C GLU A 24 -5.47 -16.22 2.26
N LEU A 25 -5.79 -15.49 1.19
CA LEU A 25 -7.17 -15.34 0.75
C LEU A 25 -7.68 -16.68 0.20
N GLN A 26 -8.65 -17.28 0.88
CA GLN A 26 -9.20 -18.59 0.52
C GLN A 26 -9.73 -18.60 -0.92
N ARG A 27 -8.96 -19.22 -1.82
CA ARG A 27 -9.32 -19.30 -3.24
C ARG A 27 -10.40 -20.32 -3.56
N LYS A 28 -10.65 -21.33 -2.72
CA LYS A 28 -11.65 -22.38 -2.94
C LYS A 28 -12.40 -22.63 -1.62
N TYR A 29 -13.72 -22.81 -1.70
CA TYR A 29 -14.49 -23.43 -0.61
C TYR A 29 -14.52 -24.96 -0.85
N PRO A 30 -14.67 -25.78 0.20
CA PRO A 30 -14.82 -27.22 0.04
C PRO A 30 -15.99 -27.62 -0.89
N ASN A 31 -16.99 -26.74 -1.08
CA ASN A 31 -18.23 -27.06 -1.82
C ASN A 31 -18.61 -26.03 -2.90
N SER A 32 -17.74 -25.07 -3.23
CA SER A 32 -17.98 -24.12 -4.33
C SER A 32 -16.64 -23.66 -4.89
N GLY A 33 -16.61 -23.38 -6.21
CA GLY A 33 -15.41 -23.07 -6.97
C GLY A 33 -14.64 -21.81 -6.52
N HIS A 34 -13.92 -21.19 -7.44
CA HIS A 34 -13.04 -20.08 -7.08
C HIS A 34 -13.80 -18.80 -6.69
N LYS A 35 -13.76 -18.41 -5.41
CA LYS A 35 -14.46 -17.19 -4.92
C LYS A 35 -13.75 -15.88 -5.26
N PHE A 36 -12.43 -15.91 -5.41
CA PHE A 36 -11.61 -14.74 -5.66
C PHE A 36 -10.68 -14.97 -6.86
N GLY A 37 -10.52 -13.93 -7.68
CA GLY A 37 -9.62 -13.93 -8.82
C GLY A 37 -8.14 -13.99 -8.40
N VAL A 38 -7.28 -14.32 -9.36
CA VAL A 38 -5.84 -14.46 -9.13
C VAL A 38 -5.22 -13.18 -8.62
N ASP A 39 -5.56 -12.06 -9.24
CA ASP A 39 -4.99 -10.76 -8.89
C ASP A 39 -5.41 -10.30 -7.49
N ALA A 40 -6.61 -10.66 -7.04
CA ALA A 40 -7.08 -10.33 -5.69
C ALA A 40 -6.31 -11.12 -4.62
N ALA A 41 -6.09 -12.41 -4.85
CA ALA A 41 -5.29 -13.24 -3.96
C ALA A 41 -3.83 -12.75 -3.88
N ASN A 42 -3.24 -12.43 -5.03
CA ASN A 42 -1.87 -11.90 -5.11
C ASN A 42 -1.73 -10.53 -4.44
N PHE A 43 -2.72 -9.65 -4.60
CA PHE A 43 -2.76 -8.35 -3.93
C PHE A 43 -2.79 -8.51 -2.40
N VAL A 44 -3.67 -9.36 -1.87
CA VAL A 44 -3.77 -9.61 -0.43
C VAL A 44 -2.50 -10.27 0.11
N ALA A 45 -1.89 -11.20 -0.63
CA ALA A 45 -0.62 -11.80 -0.25
C ALA A 45 0.51 -10.76 -0.13
N ALA A 46 0.63 -9.85 -1.10
CA ALA A 46 1.59 -8.75 -1.05
C ALA A 46 1.34 -7.81 0.15
N CYS A 47 0.07 -7.55 0.49
CA CYS A 47 -0.29 -6.77 1.68
C CYS A 47 0.06 -7.49 2.99
N LEU A 48 -0.02 -8.81 3.03
CA LEU A 48 0.19 -9.62 4.23
C LEU A 48 1.63 -10.16 4.34
N GLU A 49 2.60 -9.49 3.71
CA GLU A 49 4.02 -9.78 3.94
C GLU A 49 4.40 -9.46 5.39
N ARG A 50 5.09 -10.42 6.03
CA ARG A 50 5.42 -10.36 7.45
C ARG A 50 6.66 -9.52 7.70
N ASP A 51 7.61 -9.56 6.77
CA ASP A 51 8.79 -8.72 6.82
C ASP A 51 8.43 -7.30 6.37
N PRO A 52 8.54 -6.29 7.25
CA PRO A 52 8.18 -4.91 6.89
C PRO A 52 9.07 -4.34 5.78
N LEU A 53 10.30 -4.83 5.61
CA LEU A 53 11.21 -4.36 4.55
C LEU A 53 10.84 -4.90 3.17
N LYS A 54 10.21 -6.07 3.11
CA LYS A 54 9.71 -6.68 1.86
C LYS A 54 8.30 -6.23 1.52
N ARG A 55 7.58 -5.68 2.50
CA ARG A 55 6.22 -5.21 2.32
C ARG A 55 6.21 -3.99 1.39
N PRO A 56 5.47 -4.02 0.28
CA PRO A 56 5.41 -2.90 -0.63
C PRO A 56 4.71 -1.70 0.01
N ASP A 57 5.20 -0.50 -0.30
CA ASP A 57 4.55 0.75 0.07
C ASP A 57 3.21 0.95 -0.67
N ALA A 58 2.39 1.86 -0.12
CA ALA A 58 1.10 2.21 -0.71
C ALA A 58 1.22 2.66 -2.18
N ASP A 59 2.26 3.43 -2.53
CA ASP A 59 2.52 3.89 -3.90
C ASP A 59 2.81 2.74 -4.88
N ALA A 60 3.38 1.64 -4.38
CA ALA A 60 3.60 0.43 -5.17
C ALA A 60 2.31 -0.42 -5.27
N LEU A 61 1.54 -0.52 -4.19
CA LEU A 61 0.27 -1.25 -4.14
C LEU A 61 -0.80 -0.65 -5.08
N VAL A 62 -0.84 0.67 -5.22
CA VAL A 62 -1.76 1.36 -6.14
C VAL A 62 -1.49 0.97 -7.61
N LYS A 63 -0.26 0.57 -7.94
CA LYS A 63 0.14 0.12 -9.28
C LYS A 63 -0.13 -1.37 -9.51
N HIS A 64 -0.57 -2.12 -8.50
CA HIS A 64 -0.85 -3.54 -8.62
C HIS A 64 -2.02 -3.80 -9.59
N LYS A 65 -1.96 -4.89 -10.37
CA LYS A 65 -2.92 -5.23 -11.43
C LYS A 65 -4.38 -5.20 -10.97
N PHE A 66 -4.62 -5.66 -9.74
CA PHE A 66 -5.94 -5.70 -9.11
C PHE A 66 -6.60 -4.30 -8.98
N VAL A 67 -5.81 -3.26 -8.69
CA VAL A 67 -6.33 -1.94 -8.26
C VAL A 67 -6.02 -0.84 -9.30
N ALA A 68 -5.00 -1.02 -10.13
CA ALA A 68 -4.49 0.00 -11.05
C ALA A 68 -5.52 0.49 -12.08
N ALA A 69 -6.44 -0.37 -12.51
CA ALA A 69 -7.50 0.00 -13.46
C ALA A 69 -8.52 0.92 -12.79
N GLU A 70 -8.96 0.57 -11.57
CA GLU A 70 -10.02 1.28 -10.87
C GLU A 70 -9.53 2.57 -10.21
N VAL A 71 -8.26 2.67 -9.82
CA VAL A 71 -7.73 3.95 -9.30
C VAL A 71 -7.83 5.07 -10.35
N LYS A 72 -7.57 4.75 -11.62
CA LYS A 72 -7.67 5.72 -12.72
C LYS A 72 -9.10 6.17 -12.96
N THR A 73 -10.09 5.31 -12.76
CA THR A 73 -11.51 5.63 -12.92
C THR A 73 -12.00 6.44 -11.72
N ILE A 74 -11.67 6.02 -10.49
CA ILE A 74 -12.02 6.69 -9.24
C ILE A 74 -11.45 8.10 -9.19
N ALA A 75 -10.15 8.27 -9.49
CA ALA A 75 -9.50 9.58 -9.53
C ALA A 75 -10.17 10.55 -10.52
N LYS A 76 -10.81 10.01 -11.56
CA LYS A 76 -11.57 10.80 -12.52
C LYS A 76 -13.00 11.09 -12.03
N LYS A 77 -13.68 10.12 -11.45
CA LYS A 77 -15.11 10.21 -11.13
C LYS A 77 -15.43 10.99 -9.84
N ASN A 78 -14.53 10.97 -8.86
CA ASN A 78 -14.87 11.44 -7.50
C ASN A 78 -14.79 12.95 -7.27
N TYR A 79 -14.30 13.72 -8.24
CA TYR A 79 -14.12 15.16 -8.09
C TYR A 79 -15.00 15.91 -9.08
N SER A 80 -15.68 16.95 -8.59
CA SER A 80 -16.33 17.92 -9.47
C SER A 80 -15.30 18.49 -10.45
N PRO A 81 -15.70 18.89 -11.67
CA PRO A 81 -14.76 19.42 -12.67
C PRO A 81 -13.87 20.55 -12.13
N ALA A 82 -14.43 21.40 -11.26
CA ALA A 82 -13.70 22.48 -10.58
C ALA A 82 -12.66 21.97 -9.57
N LEU A 83 -13.02 21.00 -8.72
CA LEU A 83 -12.12 20.43 -7.72
C LEU A 83 -10.96 19.66 -8.38
N ARG A 84 -11.22 19.00 -9.52
CA ARG A 84 -10.16 18.33 -10.30
C ARG A 84 -9.13 19.34 -10.82
N LYS A 85 -9.56 20.48 -11.36
CA LYS A 85 -8.65 21.53 -11.85
C LYS A 85 -7.76 22.05 -10.73
N LEU A 86 -8.35 22.34 -9.56
CA LEU A 86 -7.62 22.81 -8.39
C LEU A 86 -6.58 21.80 -7.87
N MET A 87 -6.92 20.51 -7.81
CA MET A 87 -5.97 19.48 -7.38
C MET A 87 -4.80 19.31 -8.36
N ASN A 88 -5.07 19.38 -9.67
CA ASN A 88 -4.03 19.32 -10.68
C ASN A 88 -3.09 20.54 -10.59
N ASP A 89 -3.64 21.73 -10.37
CA ASP A 89 -2.87 22.97 -10.27
C ASP A 89 -2.06 23.03 -8.96
N LYS A 90 -2.62 22.57 -7.84
CA LYS A 90 -1.89 22.41 -6.56
C LYS A 90 -0.80 21.35 -6.67
N GLY A 91 -1.08 20.20 -7.31
CA GLY A 91 -0.12 19.13 -7.53
C GLY A 91 1.10 19.60 -8.34
N LYS A 92 0.88 20.40 -9.39
CA LYS A 92 1.97 21.03 -10.17
C LYS A 92 2.83 21.97 -9.33
N LYS A 93 2.22 22.80 -8.47
CA LYS A 93 2.95 23.70 -7.57
C LYS A 93 3.78 22.94 -6.54
N ILE A 94 3.21 21.90 -5.92
CA ILE A 94 3.93 21.05 -4.95
C ILE A 94 5.11 20.34 -5.62
N LEU A 95 4.93 19.78 -6.83
CA LEU A 95 6.04 19.20 -7.58
C LEU A 95 7.11 20.22 -7.94
N ALA A 96 6.73 21.44 -8.34
CA ALA A 96 7.68 22.50 -8.68
C ALA A 96 8.54 22.90 -7.47
N VAL A 97 7.91 23.08 -6.30
CA VAL A 97 8.61 23.38 -5.04
C VAL A 97 9.53 22.23 -4.64
N ARG A 98 9.07 20.98 -4.73
CA ARG A 98 9.89 19.80 -4.40
C ARG A 98 11.07 19.63 -5.37
N LYS A 99 10.88 19.98 -6.66
CA LYS A 99 11.94 19.95 -7.67
C LYS A 99 12.97 21.05 -7.42
N GLN A 100 12.54 22.23 -7.00
CA GLN A 100 13.44 23.32 -6.57
C GLN A 100 14.23 22.93 -5.31
N GLN A 101 13.58 22.33 -4.31
CA GLN A 101 14.27 21.83 -3.10
C GLN A 101 15.28 20.72 -3.39
N MET A 102 15.04 19.86 -4.39
CA MET A 102 16.02 18.84 -4.78
C MET A 102 17.18 19.41 -5.60
N VAL A 103 16.97 20.52 -6.32
CA VAL A 103 18.06 21.23 -7.00
C VAL A 103 18.95 21.95 -5.99
N GLU A 104 18.39 22.61 -4.97
CA GLU A 104 19.17 23.24 -3.90
C GLU A 104 19.92 22.21 -3.03
N ARG A 105 19.33 21.04 -2.76
CA ARG A 105 19.96 19.98 -1.95
C ARG A 105 21.04 19.18 -2.69
N ALA A 106 21.11 19.29 -4.01
CA ALA A 106 22.17 18.70 -4.82
C ALA A 106 23.41 19.60 -4.93
N ASP A 107 23.30 20.88 -4.53
CA ASP A 107 24.39 21.86 -4.54
C ASP A 107 25.10 21.98 -3.17
N SER A 108 24.51 21.44 -2.09
CA SER A 108 25.15 21.26 -0.78
C SER A 108 25.72 19.85 -0.64
N GLY A 109 26.96 19.64 -1.07
CA GLY A 109 27.68 18.36 -0.97
C GLY A 109 28.03 17.93 0.46
N ASP A 110 27.03 17.75 1.33
CA ASP A 110 27.26 17.34 2.71
C ASP A 110 27.18 15.81 2.86
N GLU A 111 28.37 15.22 3.01
CA GLU A 111 28.63 13.85 3.43
C GLU A 111 28.10 13.61 4.85
N TYR A 112 27.06 12.77 5.00
CA TYR A 112 26.51 12.41 6.32
C TYR A 112 27.17 11.13 6.84
N THR A 113 28.25 11.28 7.63
CA THR A 113 28.79 10.16 8.43
C THR A 113 27.89 9.92 9.64
N PHE A 114 27.29 8.74 9.70
CA PHE A 114 26.46 8.28 10.82
C PHE A 114 27.36 7.83 11.98
N THR A 115 27.60 8.69 12.98
CA THR A 115 28.23 8.27 14.24
C THR A 115 27.19 7.64 15.15
N LEU A 116 27.33 6.34 15.40
CA LEU A 116 26.61 5.61 16.45
C LEU A 116 27.14 6.08 17.80
N ASN A 117 26.29 6.74 18.60
CA ASN A 117 26.62 7.02 20.00
C ASN A 117 26.52 5.71 20.81
N THR A 118 27.64 5.40 21.45
CA THR A 118 27.91 4.30 22.39
C THR A 118 26.93 4.19 23.55
#